data_AF-A0A9E0LLE8-F1
#
_entry.id   AF-A0A9E0LLE8-F1
#
_cell.length_a   1.000
_cell.length_b   1.000
_cell.length_c   1.000
_cell.angle_alpha   90.00
_cell.angle_beta   90.00
_cell.angle_gamma   90.00
#
_symmetry.space_group_name_H-M   'P 1'
#
loop_
_entity.id
_entity.type
_entity.pdbx_description
1 polymer ?
#
loop_
_entity_poly.entity_id
_entity_poly.type
_entity_poly.pdbx_seq_one_letter_code
_entity_poly.pdbx_strand_id
1 'polypeptide(L)'
;MTDSVELEKVPSPAPAPALAAAPLLTRILAMVLDSLALLVLLGSGVYLAFLSSKFIIFPRSSLSGVGAALLVALPAIALIVLLAVPIYFAIFESSAWSATPGKWATGLVVRRSDGQRLGFFAALFARFIYWMPCLILPLGAFYLPIYAMAQLALAGVLAGLFCDKKRRTAADLACKRFVCSANEAPLTPATNFWQKLPMPLIAVLTMSGYLFLAPIIMFSFGQMGNLVYRQKLTAWRAKGLHTKGRVVFVERRIMAPSVLSDNDLAEFEADPESLPPAAIVSAPAVVGKKIVGIVNEGAVLTAEAFEPAEARLIEQAEVARPASGFSDAQPGVLVYRWRDRVRPGQLISLKDIEPVYIVEEQFIDSICCTPWQIVGRTVSENCQALKRDIIHCQYVDAPVSTLVVKRDLKKGEVLRAEDVEVANLSAKQHYYTAISAPQLVLGAKLKRDVATGQALRYCDFEKMIY
;
A
#
# COMPACT_ATOMS: atom_id res chain seq x y z
N MET A 1 -53.54 37.41 60.64
CA MET A 1 -52.49 36.41 60.86
C MET A 1 -51.85 36.14 59.53
N THR A 2 -50.80 36.88 59.23
CA THR A 2 -49.97 36.78 58.03
C THR A 2 -48.55 36.68 58.57
N ASP A 3 -48.08 35.46 58.76
CA ASP A 3 -46.72 35.18 59.17
C ASP A 3 -45.80 35.47 57.99
N SER A 4 -45.18 36.64 58.03
CA SER A 4 -44.08 37.02 57.16
C SER A 4 -42.89 36.11 57.48
N VAL A 5 -42.70 35.09 56.63
CA VAL A 5 -41.49 34.26 56.59
C VAL A 5 -40.30 35.19 56.36
N GLU A 6 -39.54 35.47 57.43
CA GLU A 6 -38.21 36.06 57.32
C GLU A 6 -37.36 35.15 56.44
N LEU A 7 -37.12 35.59 55.21
CA LEU A 7 -36.15 34.99 54.31
C LEU A 7 -34.78 35.07 55.00
N GLU A 8 -34.43 33.97 55.68
CA GLU A 8 -33.13 33.75 56.29
C GLU A 8 -32.06 34.11 55.26
N LYS A 9 -31.34 35.20 55.55
CA LYS A 9 -30.36 35.80 54.65
C LYS A 9 -29.21 34.80 54.50
N VAL A 10 -29.31 33.94 53.49
CA VAL A 10 -28.29 32.94 53.16
C VAL A 10 -26.95 33.66 53.13
N PRO A 11 -26.02 33.32 54.04
CA PRO A 11 -24.75 34.03 54.14
C PRO A 11 -24.06 33.96 52.78
N SER A 12 -23.78 35.14 52.20
CA SER A 12 -23.08 35.26 50.93
C SER A 12 -21.81 34.42 51.02
N PRO A 13 -21.62 33.43 50.14
CA PRO A 13 -20.47 32.54 50.23
C PRO A 13 -19.19 33.36 50.21
N ALA A 14 -18.29 33.08 51.15
CA ALA A 14 -17.01 33.76 51.23
C ALA A 14 -16.33 33.73 49.85
N PRO A 15 -15.78 34.86 49.37
CA PRO A 15 -15.20 34.94 48.03
C PRO A 15 -14.10 33.88 47.91
N ALA A 16 -14.27 32.96 46.97
CA ALA A 16 -13.33 31.88 46.75
C ALA A 16 -11.93 32.46 46.49
N PRO A 17 -10.87 31.90 47.10
CA PRO A 17 -9.51 32.40 46.91
C PRO A 17 -9.18 32.44 45.42
N ALA A 18 -8.61 33.56 44.98
CA ALA A 18 -8.27 33.77 43.58
C ALA A 18 -7.23 32.74 43.14
N LEU A 19 -7.66 31.78 42.31
CA LEU A 19 -6.81 30.75 41.74
C LEU A 19 -5.62 31.38 40.99
N ALA A 20 -4.40 31.08 41.41
CA ALA A 20 -3.20 31.53 40.72
C ALA A 20 -2.88 30.61 39.53
N ALA A 21 -2.42 31.23 38.45
CA ALA A 21 -2.04 30.49 37.25
C ALA A 21 -0.67 29.84 37.45
N ALA A 22 -0.56 28.57 37.08
CA ALA A 22 0.71 27.85 37.16
C ALA A 22 1.82 28.54 36.32
N PRO A 23 3.10 28.43 36.75
CA PRO A 23 4.25 28.90 35.98
C PRO A 23 4.30 28.34 34.55
N LEU A 24 4.88 29.10 33.62
CA LEU A 24 4.95 28.70 32.20
C LEU A 24 5.81 27.43 32.01
N LEU A 25 6.97 27.36 32.67
CA LEU A 25 7.91 26.25 32.54
C LEU A 25 7.32 24.92 33.02
N THR A 26 6.53 24.92 34.10
CA THR A 26 5.86 23.70 34.58
C THR A 26 4.78 23.24 33.61
N ARG A 27 4.07 24.17 32.95
CA ARG A 27 3.13 23.83 31.86
C ARG A 27 3.83 23.23 30.64
N ILE A 28 5.00 23.76 30.26
CA ILE A 28 5.81 23.22 29.15
C ILE A 28 6.30 21.81 29.50
N LEU A 29 6.84 21.61 30.69
CA LEU A 29 7.30 20.30 31.15
C LEU A 29 6.15 19.27 31.15
N ALA A 30 4.97 19.65 31.65
CA ALA A 30 3.78 18.81 31.60
C ALA A 30 3.41 18.40 30.16
N MET A 31 3.47 19.34 29.21
CA MET A 31 3.21 19.08 27.79
C MET A 31 4.23 18.12 27.17
N VAL A 32 5.51 18.25 27.51
CA VAL A 32 6.57 17.32 27.04
C VAL A 32 6.30 15.91 27.56
N LEU A 33 5.98 15.76 28.85
CA LEU A 33 5.67 14.46 29.45
C LEU A 33 4.43 13.81 28.83
N ASP A 34 3.36 14.59 28.61
CA ASP A 34 2.16 14.09 27.92
C ASP A 34 2.45 13.70 26.47
N SER A 35 3.33 14.45 25.78
CA SER A 35 3.72 14.13 24.41
C SER A 35 4.53 12.83 24.34
N LEU A 36 5.42 12.58 25.31
CA LEU A 36 6.14 11.32 25.44
C LEU A 36 5.18 10.16 25.72
N ALA A 37 4.22 10.35 26.63
CA ALA A 37 3.21 9.33 26.93
C ALA A 37 2.37 8.97 25.68
N LEU A 38 1.90 9.98 24.94
CA LEU A 38 1.17 9.78 23.68
C LEU A 38 2.05 9.13 22.60
N LEU A 39 3.32 9.52 22.49
CA LEU A 39 4.27 8.92 21.54
C LEU A 39 4.48 7.43 21.84
N VAL A 40 4.67 7.06 23.11
CA VAL A 40 4.80 5.65 23.50
C VAL A 40 3.50 4.90 23.24
N LEU A 41 2.35 5.48 23.58
CA LEU A 41 1.05 4.82 23.45
C LEU A 41 0.63 4.63 21.98
N LEU A 42 0.75 5.66 21.14
CA LEU A 42 0.44 5.57 19.71
C LEU A 42 1.54 4.82 18.94
N GLY A 43 2.81 5.10 19.26
CA GLY A 43 3.96 4.48 18.62
C GLY A 43 4.05 2.98 18.89
N SER A 44 3.73 2.52 20.10
CA SER A 44 3.64 1.08 20.40
C SER A 44 2.52 0.41 19.61
N GLY A 45 1.39 1.09 19.39
CA GLY A 45 0.31 0.60 18.53
C GLY A 45 0.75 0.42 17.07
N VAL A 46 1.41 1.43 16.50
CA VAL A 46 1.99 1.34 15.15
C VAL A 46 3.05 0.25 15.07
N TYR A 47 3.90 0.13 16.08
CA TYR A 47 4.93 -0.90 16.15
C TYR A 47 4.33 -2.31 16.25
N LEU A 48 3.25 -2.49 17.01
CA LEU A 48 2.54 -3.77 17.11
C LEU A 48 1.81 -4.11 15.80
N ALA A 49 1.22 -3.12 15.12
CA ALA A 49 0.67 -3.29 13.77
C ALA A 49 1.77 -3.70 12.76
N PHE A 50 2.96 -3.11 12.88
CA PHE A 50 4.11 -3.52 12.08
C PHE A 50 4.57 -4.95 12.39
N LEU A 51 4.67 -5.32 13.67
CA LEU A 51 5.02 -6.69 14.08
C LEU A 51 3.99 -7.71 13.59
N SER A 52 2.69 -7.45 13.77
CA SER A 52 1.63 -8.34 13.29
C SER A 52 1.65 -8.50 11.77
N SER A 53 2.00 -7.45 11.01
CA SER A 53 2.17 -7.57 9.55
C SER A 53 3.31 -8.51 9.13
N LYS A 54 4.30 -8.77 9.99
CA LYS A 54 5.34 -9.78 9.71
C LYS A 54 4.83 -11.22 9.82
N PHE A 55 3.81 -11.47 10.65
CA PHE A 55 3.23 -12.80 10.83
C PHE A 55 2.16 -13.12 9.78
N ILE A 56 1.54 -12.08 9.21
CA ILE A 56 0.62 -12.27 8.09
C ILE A 56 1.47 -12.45 6.83
N ILE A 57 1.52 -13.68 6.31
CA ILE A 57 2.24 -14.04 5.09
C ILE A 57 1.56 -13.35 3.91
N PHE A 58 1.94 -12.10 3.65
CA PHE A 58 1.63 -11.46 2.38
C PHE A 58 2.67 -11.90 1.35
N PRO A 59 2.27 -12.34 0.15
CA PRO A 59 3.19 -12.45 -0.97
C PRO A 59 3.75 -11.05 -1.24
N ARG A 60 5.02 -10.84 -0.84
CA ARG A 60 5.73 -9.55 -0.90
C ARG A 60 6.08 -9.11 -2.34
N SER A 61 5.56 -9.79 -3.35
CA SER A 61 6.08 -9.75 -4.72
C SER A 61 5.73 -8.51 -5.53
N SER A 62 5.02 -7.52 -4.97
CA SER A 62 4.72 -6.27 -5.69
C SER A 62 5.09 -5.05 -4.85
N LEU A 63 6.21 -4.41 -5.20
CA LEU A 63 6.65 -3.10 -4.68
C LEU A 63 5.55 -2.02 -4.82
N SER A 64 4.67 -2.16 -5.83
CA SER A 64 3.48 -1.31 -6.01
C SER A 64 2.45 -1.41 -4.88
N GLY A 65 2.39 -2.56 -4.18
CA GLY A 65 1.49 -2.77 -3.04
C GLY A 65 1.87 -1.95 -1.81
N VAL A 66 3.15 -1.63 -1.63
CA VAL A 66 3.62 -0.81 -0.49
C VAL A 66 3.16 0.65 -0.64
N GLY A 67 3.21 1.19 -1.86
CA GLY A 67 2.73 2.55 -2.15
C GLY A 67 1.22 2.69 -1.91
N ALA A 68 0.42 1.73 -2.40
CA ALA A 68 -1.02 1.71 -2.18
C ALA A 68 -1.38 1.53 -0.69
N ALA A 69 -0.65 0.66 0.03
CA ALA A 69 -0.84 0.48 1.46
C ALA A 69 -0.52 1.76 2.24
N LEU A 70 0.54 2.50 1.89
CA LEU A 70 0.86 3.79 2.52
C LEU A 70 -0.22 4.84 2.27
N LEU A 71 -0.73 4.93 1.03
CA LEU A 71 -1.79 5.86 0.63
C LEU A 71 -3.08 5.65 1.42
N VAL A 72 -3.39 4.40 1.79
CA VAL A 72 -4.59 4.07 2.60
C VAL A 72 -4.30 4.15 4.10
N ALA A 73 -3.11 3.76 4.54
CA ALA A 73 -2.74 3.75 5.96
C ALA A 73 -2.51 5.15 6.53
N LEU A 74 -1.92 6.07 5.76
CA LEU A 74 -1.62 7.43 6.25
C LEU A 74 -2.88 8.22 6.66
N PRO A 75 -3.95 8.29 5.84
CA PRO A 75 -5.20 8.94 6.23
C PRO A 75 -5.85 8.26 7.43
N ALA A 76 -5.80 6.93 7.51
CA ALA A 76 -6.33 6.20 8.65
C ALA A 76 -5.57 6.54 9.94
N ILE A 77 -4.23 6.49 9.92
CA ILE A 77 -3.40 6.90 11.07
C ILE A 77 -3.68 8.35 11.46
N ALA A 78 -3.77 9.26 10.49
CA ALA A 78 -4.09 10.67 10.74
C ALA A 78 -5.46 10.83 11.43
N LEU A 79 -6.48 10.11 10.97
CA LEU A 79 -7.81 10.10 11.60
C LEU A 79 -7.76 9.53 13.02
N ILE A 80 -7.00 8.45 13.25
CA ILE A 80 -6.82 7.86 14.56
C ILE A 80 -6.17 8.86 15.51
N VAL A 81 -5.07 9.51 15.10
CA VAL A 81 -4.40 10.52 15.91
C VAL A 81 -5.32 11.71 16.19
N LEU A 82 -6.08 12.15 15.18
CA LEU A 82 -7.04 13.24 15.29
C LEU A 82 -8.14 12.96 16.31
N LEU A 83 -8.60 11.72 16.45
CA LEU A 83 -9.65 11.35 17.40
C LEU A 83 -9.08 10.97 18.77
N ALA A 84 -8.02 10.16 18.80
CA ALA A 84 -7.44 9.61 20.02
C ALA A 84 -6.82 10.68 20.91
N VAL A 85 -6.11 11.65 20.34
CA VAL A 85 -5.41 12.66 21.15
C VAL A 85 -6.40 13.58 21.88
N PRO A 86 -7.42 14.18 21.25
CA PRO A 86 -8.43 14.95 21.98
C PRO A 86 -9.17 14.15 23.05
N ILE A 87 -9.50 12.89 22.75
CA ILE A 87 -10.16 11.99 23.71
C ILE A 87 -9.26 11.72 24.92
N TYR A 88 -7.96 11.49 24.71
CA TYR A 88 -6.99 11.33 25.79
C TYR A 88 -7.05 12.53 26.75
N PHE A 89 -6.88 13.75 26.25
CA PHE A 89 -6.93 14.94 27.10
C PHE A 89 -8.29 15.10 27.78
N ALA A 90 -9.39 14.86 27.07
CA ALA A 90 -10.74 15.02 27.61
C ALA A 90 -11.04 14.05 28.76
N ILE A 91 -10.65 12.77 28.61
CA ILE A 91 -10.80 11.75 29.66
C ILE A 91 -10.02 12.16 30.90
N PHE A 92 -8.74 12.46 30.77
CA PHE A 92 -7.89 12.74 31.93
C PHE A 92 -8.25 14.06 32.62
N GLU A 93 -8.50 15.13 31.87
CA GLU A 93 -8.86 16.44 32.44
C GLU A 93 -10.24 16.46 33.10
N SER A 94 -11.16 15.54 32.71
CA SER A 94 -12.48 15.40 33.34
C SER A 94 -12.52 14.33 34.46
N SER A 95 -11.45 13.55 34.61
CA SER A 95 -11.35 12.48 35.62
C SER A 95 -11.21 13.02 37.05
N ALA A 96 -11.21 12.10 38.03
CA ALA A 96 -10.88 12.44 39.42
C ALA A 96 -9.53 13.12 39.60
N TRP A 97 -8.56 12.84 38.74
CA TRP A 97 -7.25 13.47 38.78
C TRP A 97 -7.34 14.92 38.31
N SER A 98 -8.32 15.21 37.44
CA SER A 98 -8.48 16.49 36.75
C SER A 98 -7.15 16.96 36.12
N ALA A 99 -6.32 16.01 35.71
CA ALA A 99 -4.97 16.21 35.25
C ALA A 99 -4.58 15.04 34.35
N THR A 100 -3.85 15.35 33.28
CA THR A 100 -3.16 14.35 32.47
C THR A 100 -1.93 13.82 33.22
N PRO A 101 -1.39 12.64 32.87
CA PRO A 101 -0.18 12.09 33.48
C PRO A 101 0.96 13.10 33.59
N GLY A 102 1.25 13.89 32.54
CA GLY A 102 2.29 14.92 32.58
C GLY A 102 1.96 16.10 33.51
N LYS A 103 0.69 16.51 33.57
CA LYS A 103 0.24 17.56 34.51
C LYS A 103 0.25 17.07 35.95
N TRP A 104 -0.19 15.84 36.17
CA TRP A 104 -0.17 15.21 37.49
C TRP A 104 1.25 15.07 38.03
N ALA A 105 2.19 14.62 37.20
CA ALA A 105 3.60 14.51 37.55
C ALA A 105 4.26 15.85 37.92
N THR A 106 3.73 16.96 37.40
CA THR A 106 4.21 18.34 37.68
C THR A 106 3.38 19.06 38.73
N GLY A 107 2.43 18.38 39.38
CA GLY A 107 1.56 18.96 40.40
C GLY A 107 0.54 19.97 39.86
N LEU A 108 0.19 19.87 38.58
CA LEU A 108 -0.80 20.72 37.91
C LEU A 108 -2.16 20.03 37.82
N VAL A 109 -3.22 20.83 37.96
CA VAL A 109 -4.60 20.39 37.78
C VAL A 109 -5.35 21.36 36.86
N VAL A 110 -6.34 20.81 36.17
CA VAL A 110 -7.25 21.52 35.25
C VAL A 110 -8.60 21.67 35.93
N ARG A 111 -9.08 22.91 36.03
CA ARG A 111 -10.34 23.26 36.66
C ARG A 111 -11.16 24.16 35.77
N ARG A 112 -12.42 24.35 36.14
CA ARG A 112 -13.21 25.47 35.67
C ARG A 112 -12.83 26.75 36.43
N SER A 113 -13.21 27.90 35.87
CA SER A 113 -12.98 29.21 36.49
C SER A 113 -13.67 29.40 37.84
N ASP A 114 -14.68 28.58 38.14
CA ASP A 114 -15.42 28.50 39.42
C ASP A 114 -14.76 27.54 40.43
N GLY A 115 -13.61 26.94 40.10
CA GLY A 115 -12.91 25.95 40.91
C GLY A 115 -13.48 24.52 40.80
N GLN A 116 -14.60 24.33 40.10
CA GLN A 116 -15.15 23.00 39.86
C GLN A 116 -14.31 22.21 38.85
N ARG A 117 -14.57 20.90 38.75
CA ARG A 117 -13.93 20.05 37.74
C ARG A 117 -14.42 20.39 36.34
N LEU A 118 -13.58 20.16 35.34
CA LEU A 118 -13.93 20.35 33.95
C LEU A 118 -14.80 19.18 33.45
N GLY A 119 -15.90 19.48 32.76
CA GLY A 119 -16.74 18.44 32.15
C GLY A 119 -16.08 17.84 30.90
N PHE A 120 -16.34 16.56 30.61
CA PHE A 120 -15.76 15.84 29.48
C PHE A 120 -15.90 16.57 28.13
N PHE A 121 -17.12 17.00 27.78
CA PHE A 121 -17.36 17.71 26.52
C PHE A 121 -16.67 19.08 26.45
N ALA A 122 -16.57 19.80 27.57
CA ALA A 122 -15.85 21.06 27.63
C ALA A 122 -14.34 20.85 27.42
N ALA A 123 -13.78 19.80 28.01
CA ALA A 123 -12.38 19.41 27.82
C ALA A 123 -12.11 18.97 26.37
N LEU A 124 -13.01 18.16 25.79
CA LEU A 124 -12.93 17.70 24.42
C LEU A 124 -12.99 18.87 23.42
N PHE A 125 -13.98 19.76 23.59
CA PHE A 125 -14.16 20.93 22.73
C PHE A 125 -12.96 21.88 22.80
N ALA A 126 -12.43 22.14 24.01
CA ALA A 126 -11.20 22.91 24.17
C ALA A 126 -10.05 22.30 23.34
N ARG A 127 -9.91 20.97 23.36
CA ARG A 127 -8.84 20.30 22.62
C ARG A 127 -9.04 20.32 21.11
N PHE A 128 -10.27 20.19 20.62
CA PHE A 128 -10.59 20.39 19.21
C PHE A 128 -10.29 21.81 18.73
N ILE A 129 -10.58 22.85 19.54
CA ILE A 129 -10.22 24.23 19.17
C ILE A 129 -8.71 24.38 19.00
N TYR A 130 -7.89 23.78 19.87
CA TYR A 130 -6.43 23.79 19.70
C TYR A 130 -5.98 23.06 18.44
N TRP A 131 -6.76 22.09 17.94
CA TRP A 131 -6.45 21.28 16.76
C TRP A 131 -7.07 21.82 15.46
N MET A 132 -8.06 22.72 15.54
CA MET A 132 -8.70 23.34 14.37
C MET A 132 -7.69 23.92 13.35
N PRO A 133 -6.60 24.60 13.76
CA PRO A 133 -5.58 25.04 12.82
C PRO A 133 -4.90 23.90 12.04
N CYS A 134 -4.70 22.73 12.66
CA CYS A 134 -4.18 21.54 11.96
C CYS A 134 -5.19 20.97 10.95
N LEU A 135 -6.49 21.13 11.23
CA LEU A 135 -7.58 20.54 10.45
C LEU A 135 -7.97 21.38 9.23
N ILE A 136 -8.06 22.70 9.41
CA ILE A 136 -8.58 23.62 8.40
C ILE A 136 -7.55 23.90 7.31
N LEU A 137 -6.25 23.77 7.62
CA LEU A 137 -5.18 24.17 6.71
C LEU A 137 -4.64 22.92 5.98
N PRO A 138 -5.04 22.67 4.71
CA PRO A 138 -4.76 21.43 3.97
C PRO A 138 -3.29 21.21 3.62
N LEU A 139 -2.38 22.05 4.12
CA LEU A 139 -0.94 22.04 3.87
C LEU A 139 -0.12 21.42 5.02
N GLY A 140 -0.79 20.90 6.06
CA GLY A 140 -0.17 20.44 7.31
C GLY A 140 0.90 19.35 7.18
N ALA A 141 0.85 18.51 6.14
CA ALA A 141 1.86 17.46 5.93
C ALA A 141 3.21 18.00 5.41
N PHE A 142 3.19 18.96 4.47
CA PHE A 142 4.41 19.49 3.85
C PHE A 142 5.16 20.46 4.77
N TYR A 143 4.42 21.20 5.59
CA TYR A 143 4.99 22.16 6.53
C TYR A 143 5.06 21.63 7.96
N LEU A 144 4.81 20.34 8.22
CA LEU A 144 4.72 19.79 9.59
C LEU A 144 5.84 20.26 10.55
N PRO A 145 7.13 20.37 10.14
CA PRO A 145 8.18 20.89 11.02
C PRO A 145 8.06 22.40 11.26
N ILE A 146 7.74 23.16 10.21
CA ILE A 146 7.52 24.61 10.26
C ILE A 146 6.24 24.92 11.03
N TYR A 147 5.21 24.09 10.92
CA TYR A 147 3.96 24.16 11.67
C TYR A 147 4.14 23.73 13.11
N ALA A 148 4.94 22.71 13.41
CA ALA A 148 5.23 22.34 14.79
C ALA A 148 6.01 23.47 15.49
N MET A 149 6.99 24.06 14.81
CA MET A 149 7.72 25.25 15.30
C MET A 149 6.83 26.48 15.36
N ALA A 150 5.98 26.71 14.35
CA ALA A 150 5.02 27.80 14.32
C ALA A 150 3.87 27.55 15.29
N GLN A 151 3.54 26.32 15.69
CA GLN A 151 2.55 26.02 16.72
C GLN A 151 3.15 26.06 18.12
N LEU A 152 4.43 25.73 18.30
CA LEU A 152 5.15 26.01 19.55
C LEU A 152 5.31 27.52 19.73
N ALA A 153 5.67 28.22 18.65
CA ALA A 153 5.77 29.68 18.63
C ALA A 153 4.39 30.33 18.75
N LEU A 154 3.37 29.93 17.98
CA LEU A 154 2.01 30.46 18.01
C LEU A 154 1.26 30.00 19.26
N ALA A 155 1.48 28.82 19.81
CA ALA A 155 0.93 28.47 21.12
C ALA A 155 1.65 29.25 22.23
N GLY A 156 2.95 29.50 22.13
CA GLY A 156 3.69 30.37 23.06
C GLY A 156 3.28 31.85 22.95
N VAL A 157 3.06 32.33 21.72
CA VAL A 157 2.65 33.69 21.35
C VAL A 157 1.17 33.88 21.62
N LEU A 158 0.27 32.96 21.30
CA LEU A 158 -1.15 33.03 21.68
C LEU A 158 -1.35 32.80 23.19
N ALA A 159 -0.55 31.95 23.83
CA ALA A 159 -0.48 31.87 25.30
C ALA A 159 0.27 33.05 25.92
N GLY A 160 0.84 33.96 25.13
CA GLY A 160 1.42 35.24 25.60
C GLY A 160 0.50 36.43 25.33
N LEU A 161 -0.09 36.52 24.13
CA LEU A 161 -0.87 37.64 23.60
C LEU A 161 -2.36 37.60 23.94
N PHE A 162 -2.94 36.41 24.11
CA PHE A 162 -4.36 36.26 24.51
C PHE A 162 -4.51 35.79 25.95
N CYS A 163 -3.46 35.93 26.74
CA CYS A 163 -3.51 35.67 28.16
C CYS A 163 -4.08 36.89 28.88
N ASP A 164 -5.30 36.76 29.41
CA ASP A 164 -5.81 37.64 30.47
C ASP A 164 -4.76 37.74 31.60
N LYS A 165 -4.85 38.72 32.52
CA LYS A 165 -3.98 38.84 33.71
C LYS A 165 -3.83 37.53 34.49
N LYS A 166 -4.80 36.61 34.33
CA LYS A 166 -4.83 35.25 34.86
C LYS A 166 -4.20 34.16 33.97
N ARG A 167 -3.46 34.52 32.93
CA ARG A 167 -2.76 33.63 31.97
C ARG A 167 -3.65 32.52 31.37
N ARG A 168 -4.84 32.89 30.90
CA ARG A 168 -5.81 31.99 30.23
C ARG A 168 -5.78 32.22 28.73
N THR A 169 -5.66 31.17 27.93
CA THR A 169 -5.77 31.30 26.45
C THR A 169 -7.22 31.57 26.02
N ALA A 170 -7.46 32.01 24.78
CA ALA A 170 -8.82 32.22 24.26
C ALA A 170 -9.69 30.95 24.30
N ALA A 171 -9.11 29.79 23.99
CA ALA A 171 -9.79 28.50 24.12
C ALA A 171 -10.12 28.16 25.57
N ASP A 172 -9.20 28.48 26.50
CA ASP A 172 -9.45 28.32 27.93
C ASP A 172 -10.58 29.24 28.41
N LEU A 173 -10.62 30.48 27.92
CA LEU A 173 -11.69 31.42 28.25
C LEU A 173 -13.04 30.92 27.74
N ALA A 174 -13.12 30.48 26.48
CA ALA A 174 -14.32 29.95 25.86
C ALA A 174 -14.86 28.72 26.61
N CYS A 175 -13.96 27.84 27.07
CA CYS A 175 -14.33 26.61 27.77
C CYS A 175 -14.36 26.78 29.31
N LYS A 176 -14.15 28.00 29.80
CA LYS A 176 -13.95 28.32 31.23
C LYS A 176 -12.88 27.45 31.90
N ARG A 177 -11.89 26.95 31.15
CA ARG A 177 -10.80 26.09 31.61
C ARG A 177 -9.70 26.91 32.28
N PHE A 178 -9.08 26.33 33.30
CA PHE A 178 -8.03 26.95 34.09
C PHE A 178 -7.01 25.92 34.54
N VAL A 179 -5.72 26.25 34.49
CA VAL A 179 -4.63 25.36 34.93
C VAL A 179 -3.92 25.98 36.13
N CYS A 180 -4.07 25.36 37.30
CA CYS A 180 -3.53 25.80 38.58
C CYS A 180 -2.67 24.71 39.23
N SER A 181 -1.96 25.09 40.30
CA SER A 181 -1.24 24.16 41.15
C SER A 181 -2.20 23.34 42.00
N ALA A 182 -1.94 22.05 42.17
CA ALA A 182 -2.75 21.15 42.99
C ALA A 182 -2.83 21.60 44.46
N ASN A 183 -1.74 22.19 44.97
CA ASN A 183 -1.63 22.63 46.37
C ASN A 183 -2.55 23.81 46.70
N GLU A 184 -2.84 24.65 45.70
CA GLU A 184 -3.65 25.86 45.89
C GLU A 184 -5.16 25.57 45.79
N ALA A 185 -5.54 24.43 45.23
CA ALA A 185 -6.92 24.10 44.90
C ALA A 185 -7.19 22.61 45.13
N PRO A 186 -7.40 22.18 46.39
CA PRO A 186 -7.69 20.79 46.70
C PRO A 186 -8.89 20.27 45.89
N LEU A 187 -8.83 18.99 45.52
CA LEU A 187 -9.89 18.34 44.75
C LEU A 187 -11.14 18.21 45.59
N THR A 188 -12.25 18.76 45.09
CA THR A 188 -13.56 18.39 45.58
C THR A 188 -13.73 16.89 45.35
N PRO A 189 -14.25 16.13 46.34
CA PRO A 189 -14.43 14.69 46.19
C PRO A 189 -15.31 14.39 44.97
N ALA A 190 -15.03 13.26 44.32
CA ALA A 190 -15.77 12.84 43.14
C ALA A 190 -17.25 12.59 43.49
N THR A 191 -18.17 13.35 42.91
CA THR A 191 -19.60 13.27 43.20
C THR A 191 -20.31 12.21 42.36
N ASN A 192 -19.88 12.00 41.11
CA ASN A 192 -20.56 11.11 40.15
C ASN A 192 -19.74 9.86 39.82
N PHE A 193 -20.42 8.77 39.43
CA PHE A 193 -19.80 7.48 39.08
C PHE A 193 -18.68 7.61 38.03
N TRP A 194 -18.92 8.38 36.97
CA TRP A 194 -17.92 8.68 35.91
C TRP A 194 -16.62 9.29 36.42
N GLN A 195 -16.68 9.98 37.56
CA GLN A 195 -15.50 10.57 38.19
C GLN A 195 -14.74 9.57 39.07
N LYS A 196 -15.40 8.51 39.55
CA LYS A 196 -14.79 7.45 40.38
C LYS A 196 -14.17 6.33 39.58
N LEU A 197 -14.58 6.17 38.32
CA LEU A 197 -13.98 5.21 37.42
C LEU A 197 -12.47 5.49 37.29
N PRO A 198 -11.62 4.44 37.27
CA PRO A 198 -10.21 4.58 36.90
C PRO A 198 -10.14 4.85 35.40
N MET A 199 -10.57 6.04 34.99
CA MET A 199 -10.55 6.53 33.63
C MET A 199 -9.17 6.37 32.94
N PRO A 200 -8.03 6.46 33.64
CA PRO A 200 -6.73 6.09 33.05
C PRO A 200 -6.67 4.64 32.58
N LEU A 201 -7.17 3.69 33.40
CA LEU A 201 -7.22 2.28 33.05
C LEU A 201 -8.15 2.03 31.86
N ILE A 202 -9.31 2.69 31.84
CA ILE A 202 -10.28 2.58 30.74
C ILE A 202 -9.72 3.20 29.46
N ALA A 203 -9.03 4.33 29.54
CA ALA A 203 -8.39 4.96 28.40
C ALA A 203 -7.28 4.09 27.84
N VAL A 204 -6.45 3.49 28.70
CA VAL A 204 -5.44 2.51 28.27
C VAL A 204 -6.11 1.31 27.62
N LEU A 205 -7.14 0.71 28.23
CA LEU A 205 -7.85 -0.44 27.68
C LEU A 205 -8.55 -0.13 26.35
N THR A 206 -9.24 1.00 26.26
CA THR A 206 -9.97 1.40 25.03
C THR A 206 -9.00 1.78 23.92
N MET A 207 -7.90 2.48 24.23
CA MET A 207 -6.86 2.77 23.25
C MET A 207 -6.12 1.51 22.80
N SER A 208 -5.75 0.61 23.72
CA SER A 208 -5.13 -0.68 23.38
C SER A 208 -6.07 -1.55 22.56
N GLY A 209 -7.35 -1.63 22.95
CA GLY A 209 -8.37 -2.35 22.18
C GLY A 209 -8.55 -1.76 20.78
N TYR A 210 -8.56 -0.43 20.65
CA TYR A 210 -8.67 0.25 19.37
C TYR A 210 -7.42 0.06 18.49
N LEU A 211 -6.21 0.15 19.07
CA LEU A 211 -4.95 -0.11 18.38
C LEU A 211 -4.83 -1.57 17.92
N PHE A 212 -5.45 -2.50 18.64
CA PHE A 212 -5.52 -3.90 18.23
C PHE A 212 -6.59 -4.14 17.14
N LEU A 213 -7.75 -3.50 17.26
CA LEU A 213 -8.88 -3.67 16.36
C LEU A 213 -8.69 -2.94 15.02
N ALA A 214 -8.03 -1.78 15.02
CA ALA A 214 -7.85 -0.97 13.83
C ALA A 214 -7.09 -1.70 12.70
N PRO A 215 -5.96 -2.40 12.93
CA PRO A 215 -5.32 -3.23 11.91
C PRO A 215 -6.21 -4.34 11.37
N ILE A 216 -7.02 -4.98 12.24
CA ILE A 216 -7.95 -6.04 11.85
C ILE A 216 -9.06 -5.49 10.96
N ILE A 217 -9.61 -4.33 11.33
CA ILE A 217 -10.64 -3.64 10.55
C ILE A 217 -10.06 -3.19 9.20
N MET A 218 -8.89 -2.56 9.19
CA MET A 218 -8.23 -2.13 7.95
C MET A 218 -7.91 -3.32 7.04
N PHE A 219 -7.43 -4.43 7.60
CA PHE A 219 -7.22 -5.67 6.85
C PHE A 219 -8.52 -6.18 6.25
N SER A 220 -9.61 -6.20 7.03
CA SER A 220 -10.93 -6.65 6.57
C SER A 220 -11.45 -5.78 5.42
N PHE A 221 -11.31 -4.45 5.51
CA PHE A 221 -11.65 -3.53 4.43
C PHE A 221 -10.75 -3.71 3.20
N GLY A 222 -9.45 -3.97 3.39
CA GLY A 222 -8.52 -4.26 2.30
C GLY A 222 -8.88 -5.54 1.55
N GLN A 223 -9.20 -6.62 2.27
CA GLN A 223 -9.67 -7.88 1.68
C GLN A 223 -11.00 -7.71 0.96
N MET A 224 -11.94 -6.95 1.55
CA MET A 224 -13.22 -6.65 0.92
C MET A 224 -13.03 -5.84 -0.37
N GLY A 225 -12.14 -4.84 -0.37
CA GLY A 225 -11.78 -4.08 -1.57
C GLY A 225 -11.18 -4.97 -2.67
N ASN A 226 -10.28 -5.88 -2.30
CA ASN A 226 -9.71 -6.86 -3.23
C ASN A 226 -10.77 -7.82 -3.79
N LEU A 227 -11.70 -8.31 -2.96
CA LEU A 227 -12.83 -9.13 -3.41
C LEU A 227 -13.73 -8.39 -4.39
N VAL A 228 -14.10 -7.13 -4.09
CA VAL A 228 -14.90 -6.30 -4.99
C VAL A 228 -14.16 -6.05 -6.31
N TYR A 229 -12.85 -5.80 -6.26
CA TYR A 229 -12.03 -5.64 -7.45
C TYR A 229 -11.98 -6.92 -8.30
N ARG A 230 -11.75 -8.08 -7.67
CA ARG A 230 -11.77 -9.39 -8.34
C ARG A 230 -13.13 -9.70 -8.95
N GLN A 231 -14.22 -9.42 -8.22
CA GLN A 231 -15.58 -9.62 -8.71
C GLN A 231 -15.89 -8.73 -9.92
N LYS A 232 -15.47 -7.45 -9.88
CA LYS A 232 -15.56 -6.55 -11.05
C LYS A 232 -14.77 -7.10 -12.23
N LEU A 233 -13.54 -7.54 -12.02
CA LEU A 233 -12.71 -8.19 -13.05
C LEU A 233 -13.39 -9.43 -13.65
N THR A 234 -13.94 -10.33 -12.83
CA THR A 234 -14.69 -11.49 -13.34
C THR A 234 -15.97 -11.10 -14.07
N ALA A 235 -16.69 -10.06 -13.60
CA ALA A 235 -17.88 -9.57 -14.28
C ALA A 235 -17.55 -8.90 -15.62
N TRP A 236 -16.40 -8.22 -15.71
CA TRP A 236 -15.89 -7.67 -16.97
C TRP A 236 -15.48 -8.79 -17.93
N ARG A 237 -14.77 -9.82 -17.44
CA ARG A 237 -14.46 -11.03 -18.23
C ARG A 237 -15.72 -11.74 -18.75
N ALA A 238 -16.74 -11.91 -17.90
CA ALA A 238 -17.99 -12.57 -18.27
C ALA A 238 -18.82 -11.78 -19.29
N LYS A 239 -18.60 -10.45 -19.41
CA LYS A 239 -19.24 -9.59 -20.42
C LYS A 239 -18.58 -9.66 -21.80
N GLY A 240 -17.64 -10.59 -22.01
CA GLY A 240 -17.01 -10.77 -23.32
C GLY A 240 -16.06 -9.63 -23.70
N LEU A 241 -15.58 -8.88 -22.71
CA LEU A 241 -14.69 -7.73 -22.88
C LEU A 241 -13.23 -8.17 -23.11
N HIS A 242 -13.07 -9.20 -23.93
CA HIS A 242 -11.82 -9.76 -24.43
C HIS A 242 -12.01 -10.20 -25.88
N THR A 243 -12.36 -9.26 -26.76
CA THR A 243 -11.97 -9.39 -28.17
C THR A 243 -10.70 -8.57 -28.33
N LYS A 244 -9.54 -9.21 -28.17
CA LYS A 244 -8.24 -8.59 -28.40
C LYS A 244 -8.21 -7.96 -29.80
N GLY A 245 -7.99 -6.65 -29.89
CA GLY A 245 -7.76 -5.96 -31.14
C GLY A 245 -6.27 -5.93 -31.43
N ARG A 246 -5.87 -6.13 -32.70
CA ARG A 246 -4.49 -5.83 -33.12
C ARG A 246 -4.31 -4.32 -33.23
N VAL A 247 -3.17 -3.80 -32.85
CA VAL A 247 -2.88 -2.36 -32.86
C VAL A 247 -1.48 -2.14 -33.35
N VAL A 248 -1.29 -1.08 -34.15
CA VAL A 248 0.00 -0.71 -34.70
C VAL A 248 0.67 0.30 -33.78
N PHE A 249 1.87 -0.03 -33.33
CA PHE A 249 2.74 0.85 -32.55
C PHE A 249 4.04 1.12 -33.32
N VAL A 250 4.71 2.20 -32.94
CA VAL A 250 5.99 2.58 -33.54
C VAL A 250 7.15 1.93 -32.79
N GLU A 251 7.95 1.11 -33.49
CA GLU A 251 9.05 0.33 -32.89
C GLU A 251 10.28 1.18 -32.53
N ARG A 252 10.44 2.34 -33.20
CA ARG A 252 11.54 3.28 -32.93
C ARG A 252 11.04 4.71 -32.99
N ARG A 253 11.73 5.65 -32.34
CA ARG A 253 11.35 7.07 -32.42
C ARG A 253 11.48 7.59 -33.86
N ILE A 254 10.40 8.14 -34.40
CA ILE A 254 10.33 8.67 -35.77
C ILE A 254 10.27 10.19 -35.76
N MET A 255 11.18 10.81 -36.50
CA MET A 255 11.22 12.26 -36.68
C MET A 255 10.42 12.65 -37.91
N ALA A 256 9.51 13.61 -37.77
CA ALA A 256 8.81 14.19 -38.91
C ALA A 256 9.69 15.21 -39.66
N PRO A 257 9.52 15.36 -40.99
CA PRO A 257 8.70 14.52 -41.86
C PRO A 257 9.43 13.23 -42.27
N SER A 258 8.77 12.08 -42.15
CA SER A 258 9.29 10.80 -42.65
C SER A 258 8.16 9.88 -43.10
N VAL A 259 8.50 9.00 -44.05
CA VAL A 259 7.57 8.00 -44.59
C VAL A 259 7.76 6.71 -43.81
N LEU A 260 6.67 6.17 -43.27
CA LEU A 260 6.68 4.91 -42.53
C LEU A 260 7.04 3.74 -43.45
N SER A 261 8.02 2.94 -43.03
CA SER A 261 8.34 1.65 -43.63
C SER A 261 7.82 0.50 -42.75
N ASP A 262 7.76 -0.72 -43.28
CA ASP A 262 7.40 -1.91 -42.49
C ASP A 262 8.33 -2.12 -41.28
N ASN A 263 9.59 -1.69 -41.39
CA ASN A 263 10.59 -1.80 -40.31
C ASN A 263 10.40 -0.75 -39.19
N ASP A 264 9.42 0.14 -39.31
CA ASP A 264 9.12 1.17 -38.32
C ASP A 264 7.97 0.77 -37.39
N LEU A 265 7.27 -0.33 -37.70
CA LEU A 265 5.97 -0.66 -37.15
C LEU A 265 5.96 -2.06 -36.53
N ALA A 266 5.27 -2.18 -35.40
CA ALA A 266 4.98 -3.47 -34.77
C ALA A 266 3.48 -3.59 -34.50
N GLU A 267 2.90 -4.77 -34.78
CA GLU A 267 1.52 -5.09 -34.43
C GLU A 267 1.48 -5.82 -33.07
N PHE A 268 0.69 -5.31 -32.13
CA PHE A 268 0.47 -5.94 -30.82
C PHE A 268 -1.01 -6.17 -30.57
N GLU A 269 -1.34 -7.23 -29.84
CA GLU A 269 -2.69 -7.45 -29.32
C GLU A 269 -2.90 -6.61 -28.07
N ALA A 270 -3.78 -5.62 -28.15
CA ALA A 270 -4.15 -4.77 -27.03
C ALA A 270 -5.66 -4.85 -26.73
N ASP A 271 -6.01 -4.57 -25.49
CA ASP A 271 -7.41 -4.52 -25.06
C ASP A 271 -8.08 -3.28 -25.67
N PRO A 272 -9.18 -3.40 -26.44
CA PRO A 272 -9.81 -2.26 -27.13
C PRO A 272 -10.16 -1.09 -26.20
N GLU A 273 -10.44 -1.33 -24.92
CA GLU A 273 -10.71 -0.25 -23.95
C GLU A 273 -9.46 0.56 -23.54
N SER A 274 -8.27 -0.01 -23.73
CA SER A 274 -7.00 0.66 -23.43
C SER A 274 -6.51 1.57 -24.57
N LEU A 275 -7.18 1.51 -25.71
CA LEU A 275 -6.78 2.19 -26.93
C LEU A 275 -7.49 3.52 -27.10
N PRO A 276 -6.81 4.54 -27.65
CA PRO A 276 -7.50 5.73 -28.11
C PRO A 276 -8.52 5.34 -29.20
N PRO A 277 -9.69 5.99 -29.27
CA PRO A 277 -10.76 5.64 -30.22
C PRO A 277 -10.37 5.76 -31.69
N ALA A 278 -9.27 6.46 -31.98
CA ALA A 278 -8.71 6.64 -33.32
C ALA A 278 -7.42 5.81 -33.56
N ALA A 279 -7.19 4.76 -32.75
CA ALA A 279 -6.06 3.85 -32.92
C ALA A 279 -6.14 3.10 -34.26
N ILE A 280 -5.02 3.04 -34.97
CA ILE A 280 -4.91 2.33 -36.25
C ILE A 280 -4.59 0.86 -35.97
N VAL A 281 -5.33 -0.05 -36.61
CA VAL A 281 -5.41 -1.49 -36.31
C VAL A 281 -4.68 -2.32 -37.38
N SER A 282 -4.27 -1.70 -38.48
CA SER A 282 -3.67 -2.34 -39.64
C SER A 282 -2.34 -1.69 -40.04
N ALA A 283 -1.22 -2.40 -39.91
CA ALA A 283 0.07 -1.86 -40.38
C ALA A 283 0.07 -1.53 -41.88
N PRO A 284 -0.53 -2.34 -42.78
CA PRO A 284 -0.63 -2.01 -44.20
C PRO A 284 -1.36 -0.70 -44.51
N ALA A 285 -2.21 -0.20 -43.62
CA ALA A 285 -2.91 1.07 -43.84
C ALA A 285 -1.97 2.28 -43.74
N VAL A 286 -0.91 2.17 -42.94
CA VAL A 286 0.01 3.28 -42.62
C VAL A 286 1.38 3.19 -43.32
N VAL A 287 1.74 2.03 -43.88
CA VAL A 287 2.99 1.85 -44.62
C VAL A 287 2.99 2.72 -45.88
N GLY A 288 4.07 3.46 -46.08
CA GLY A 288 4.21 4.42 -47.17
C GLY A 288 3.52 5.77 -46.92
N LYS A 289 2.94 6.00 -45.73
CA LYS A 289 2.34 7.28 -45.33
C LYS A 289 3.35 8.15 -44.57
N LYS A 290 3.22 9.46 -44.74
CA LYS A 290 4.09 10.49 -44.17
C LYS A 290 3.53 11.04 -42.85
N ILE A 291 4.36 11.00 -41.82
CA ILE A 291 4.03 11.51 -40.48
C ILE A 291 4.35 13.01 -40.38
N VAL A 292 3.44 13.78 -39.76
CA VAL A 292 3.53 15.25 -39.60
C VAL A 292 4.20 15.67 -38.29
N GLY A 293 4.17 14.82 -37.25
CA GLY A 293 4.72 15.08 -35.92
C GLY A 293 5.81 14.09 -35.47
N ILE A 294 6.51 14.41 -34.38
CA ILE A 294 7.44 13.46 -33.77
C ILE A 294 6.60 12.38 -33.07
N VAL A 295 6.79 11.12 -33.45
CA VAL A 295 6.14 9.98 -32.80
C VAL A 295 7.18 9.22 -31.99
N ASN A 296 6.92 9.08 -30.70
CA ASN A 296 7.82 8.37 -29.79
C ASN A 296 7.66 6.86 -29.95
N GLU A 297 8.75 6.15 -29.64
CA GLU A 297 8.77 4.69 -29.53
C GLU A 297 7.68 4.20 -28.55
N GLY A 298 6.93 3.17 -28.95
CA GLY A 298 5.82 2.61 -28.17
C GLY A 298 4.52 3.43 -28.23
N ALA A 299 4.44 4.51 -29.01
CA ALA A 299 3.20 5.24 -29.19
C ALA A 299 2.23 4.48 -30.12
N VAL A 300 0.93 4.50 -29.76
CA VAL A 300 -0.16 4.04 -30.64
C VAL A 300 -0.30 5.04 -31.78
N LEU A 301 -0.28 4.56 -33.03
CA LEU A 301 -0.54 5.43 -34.18
C LEU A 301 -2.03 5.78 -34.25
N THR A 302 -2.31 7.07 -34.42
CA THR A 302 -3.66 7.59 -34.68
C THR A 302 -3.66 8.37 -36.00
N ALA A 303 -4.83 8.54 -36.61
CA ALA A 303 -4.97 9.26 -37.88
C ALA A 303 -4.42 10.71 -37.81
N GLU A 304 -4.41 11.31 -36.62
CA GLU A 304 -3.86 12.66 -36.35
C GLU A 304 -2.34 12.75 -36.55
N ALA A 305 -1.62 11.63 -36.55
CA ALA A 305 -0.18 11.61 -36.79
C ALA A 305 0.20 11.86 -38.27
N PHE A 306 -0.77 11.81 -39.19
CA PHE A 306 -0.56 11.82 -40.64
C PHE A 306 -1.03 13.13 -41.30
N GLU A 307 -0.59 13.38 -42.54
CA GLU A 307 -1.13 14.48 -43.32
C GLU A 307 -2.64 14.29 -43.58
N PRO A 308 -3.47 15.35 -43.59
CA PRO A 308 -4.93 15.21 -43.68
C PRO A 308 -5.43 14.41 -44.90
N ALA A 309 -4.69 14.45 -46.01
CA ALA A 309 -5.00 13.68 -47.20
C ALA A 309 -4.75 12.17 -46.99
N GLU A 310 -3.69 11.82 -46.27
CA GLU A 310 -3.33 10.44 -45.96
C GLU A 310 -4.17 9.86 -44.81
N ALA A 311 -4.50 10.67 -43.81
CA ALA A 311 -5.41 10.31 -42.73
C ALA A 311 -6.76 9.79 -43.27
N ARG A 312 -7.33 10.48 -44.27
CA ARG A 312 -8.56 10.04 -44.95
C ARG A 312 -8.41 8.71 -45.69
N LEU A 313 -7.24 8.47 -46.31
CA LEU A 313 -6.95 7.20 -46.98
C LEU A 313 -6.78 6.06 -45.98
N ILE A 314 -6.18 6.33 -44.81
CA ILE A 314 -6.04 5.37 -43.70
C ILE A 314 -7.42 5.00 -43.16
N GLU A 315 -8.28 5.99 -42.88
CA GLU A 315 -9.66 5.76 -42.42
C GLU A 315 -10.46 4.92 -43.43
N GLN A 316 -10.34 5.22 -44.73
CA GLN A 316 -10.99 4.44 -45.78
C GLN A 316 -10.46 3.00 -45.86
N ALA A 317 -9.15 2.80 -45.67
CA ALA A 317 -8.53 1.47 -45.66
C ALA A 317 -8.94 0.64 -44.43
N GLU A 318 -9.08 1.27 -43.26
CA GLU A 318 -9.58 0.61 -42.04
C GLU A 318 -11.07 0.24 -42.17
N VAL A 319 -11.90 1.09 -42.77
CA VAL A 319 -13.33 0.80 -42.99
C VAL A 319 -13.54 -0.26 -44.08
N ALA A 320 -12.73 -0.24 -45.14
CA ALA A 320 -12.81 -1.21 -46.24
C ALA A 320 -12.28 -2.59 -45.87
N ARG A 321 -11.61 -2.72 -44.71
CA ARG A 321 -11.14 -4.00 -44.21
C ARG A 321 -12.37 -4.89 -44.00
N PRO A 322 -12.51 -6.02 -44.72
CA PRO A 322 -13.55 -6.98 -44.38
C PRO A 322 -13.31 -7.34 -42.91
N ALA A 323 -14.37 -7.38 -42.10
CA ALA A 323 -14.31 -7.92 -40.75
C ALA A 323 -13.75 -9.34 -40.90
N SER A 324 -12.43 -9.46 -40.81
CA SER A 324 -11.73 -10.69 -41.13
C SER A 324 -12.32 -11.67 -40.16
N GLY A 325 -12.98 -12.71 -40.70
CA GLY A 325 -13.46 -13.81 -39.89
C GLY A 325 -12.32 -14.15 -38.96
N PHE A 326 -12.54 -13.94 -37.67
CA PHE A 326 -11.63 -14.37 -36.63
C PHE A 326 -11.58 -15.89 -36.82
N SER A 327 -10.66 -16.36 -37.67
CA SER A 327 -10.21 -17.74 -37.66
C SER A 327 -9.91 -18.00 -36.21
N ASP A 328 -10.50 -19.05 -35.64
CA ASP A 328 -10.35 -19.51 -34.25
C ASP A 328 -8.88 -19.62 -33.86
N ALA A 329 -8.24 -18.46 -33.65
CA ALA A 329 -6.91 -18.33 -33.16
C ALA A 329 -7.07 -18.61 -31.69
N GLN A 330 -6.77 -19.86 -31.33
CA GLN A 330 -6.80 -20.28 -29.95
C GLN A 330 -6.04 -19.25 -29.11
N PRO A 331 -6.63 -18.76 -28.00
CA PRO A 331 -6.05 -17.69 -27.21
C PRO A 331 -4.69 -18.14 -26.66
N GLY A 332 -3.63 -17.68 -27.33
CA GLY A 332 -2.25 -17.99 -26.99
C GLY A 332 -1.46 -16.73 -26.67
N VAL A 333 -0.58 -16.84 -25.68
CA VAL A 333 0.46 -15.87 -25.35
C VAL A 333 1.67 -16.17 -26.24
N LEU A 334 2.15 -15.17 -26.95
CA LEU A 334 3.39 -15.25 -27.73
C LEU A 334 4.59 -15.23 -26.78
N VAL A 335 5.37 -16.31 -26.74
CA VAL A 335 6.57 -16.44 -25.92
C VAL A 335 7.76 -16.72 -26.81
N TYR A 336 8.89 -16.07 -26.53
CA TYR A 336 10.12 -16.27 -27.28
C TYR A 336 10.98 -17.36 -26.63
N ARG A 337 11.39 -18.35 -27.42
CA ARG A 337 12.20 -19.50 -26.99
C ARG A 337 13.56 -19.48 -27.68
N TRP A 338 14.60 -19.90 -26.97
CA TRP A 338 15.93 -20.15 -27.58
C TRP A 338 15.92 -21.42 -28.44
N ARG A 339 16.42 -21.32 -29.67
CA ARG A 339 16.54 -22.47 -30.59
C ARG A 339 17.50 -23.54 -30.07
N ASP A 340 18.61 -23.14 -29.45
CA ASP A 340 19.67 -24.04 -28.98
C ASP A 340 20.18 -23.71 -27.56
N ARG A 341 20.90 -24.67 -26.95
CA ARG A 341 21.58 -24.47 -25.66
C ARG A 341 22.68 -23.42 -25.80
N VAL A 342 22.43 -22.22 -25.25
CA VAL A 342 23.43 -21.14 -25.18
C VAL A 342 24.61 -21.58 -24.30
N ARG A 343 25.83 -21.55 -24.87
CA ARG A 343 27.05 -21.82 -24.10
C ARG A 343 27.49 -20.57 -23.32
N PRO A 344 28.13 -20.71 -22.15
CA PRO A 344 28.72 -19.58 -21.44
C PRO A 344 29.68 -18.80 -22.37
N GLY A 345 29.43 -17.52 -22.59
CA GLY A 345 30.24 -16.63 -23.44
C GLY A 345 29.85 -16.59 -24.93
N GLN A 346 28.82 -17.32 -25.36
CA GLN A 346 28.32 -17.24 -26.73
C GLN A 346 27.59 -15.90 -26.96
N LEU A 347 27.96 -15.19 -28.03
CA LEU A 347 27.25 -13.99 -28.46
C LEU A 347 25.90 -14.42 -29.06
N ILE A 348 24.82 -13.88 -28.52
CA ILE A 348 23.46 -14.24 -28.90
C ILE A 348 22.95 -13.27 -29.96
N SER A 349 22.35 -13.80 -31.04
CA SER A 349 21.69 -13.02 -32.08
C SER A 349 20.19 -13.30 -32.14
N LEU A 350 19.40 -12.41 -32.78
CA LEU A 350 17.96 -12.59 -33.02
C LEU A 350 17.64 -13.89 -33.78
N LYS A 351 18.59 -14.46 -34.52
CA LYS A 351 18.41 -15.72 -35.26
C LYS A 351 18.37 -16.96 -34.34
N ASP A 352 18.80 -16.78 -33.09
CA ASP A 352 18.85 -17.82 -32.06
C ASP A 352 17.56 -17.87 -31.21
N ILE A 353 16.60 -16.98 -31.49
CA ILE A 353 15.31 -16.86 -30.81
C ILE A 353 14.19 -17.23 -31.80
N GLU A 354 13.26 -18.09 -31.39
CA GLU A 354 12.06 -18.41 -32.15
C GLU A 354 10.77 -18.03 -31.39
N PRO A 355 9.77 -17.46 -32.08
CA PRO A 355 8.45 -17.20 -31.52
C PRO A 355 7.67 -18.51 -31.35
N VAL A 356 7.09 -18.73 -30.17
CA VAL A 356 6.22 -19.87 -29.85
C VAL A 356 4.92 -19.34 -29.28
N TYR A 357 3.79 -19.72 -29.88
CA TYR A 357 2.46 -19.40 -29.36
C TYR A 357 2.01 -20.47 -28.37
N ILE A 358 1.73 -20.08 -27.13
CA ILE A 358 1.37 -20.98 -26.03
C ILE A 358 -0.05 -20.64 -25.56
N VAL A 359 -0.97 -21.60 -25.54
CA VAL A 359 -2.36 -21.37 -25.08
C VAL A 359 -2.36 -20.92 -23.60
N GLU A 360 -3.20 -19.96 -23.19
CA GLU A 360 -3.12 -19.32 -21.86
C GLU A 360 -3.21 -20.30 -20.67
N GLU A 361 -3.94 -21.43 -20.82
CA GLU A 361 -3.93 -22.54 -19.85
C GLU A 361 -2.54 -23.16 -19.68
N GLN A 362 -1.78 -23.32 -20.78
CA GLN A 362 -0.40 -23.79 -20.75
C GLN A 362 0.56 -22.75 -20.15
N PHE A 363 0.23 -21.45 -20.17
CA PHE A 363 1.09 -20.40 -19.59
C PHE A 363 1.05 -20.44 -18.05
N ILE A 364 -0.13 -20.58 -17.46
CA ILE A 364 -0.31 -20.72 -16.00
C ILE A 364 0.30 -22.05 -15.52
N ASP A 365 0.10 -23.14 -16.29
CA ASP A 365 0.73 -24.42 -15.99
C ASP A 365 2.25 -24.38 -16.22
N SER A 366 2.78 -23.58 -17.16
CA SER A 366 4.23 -23.47 -17.41
C SER A 366 4.99 -22.70 -16.33
N ILE A 367 4.35 -21.73 -15.63
CA ILE A 367 4.93 -21.06 -14.46
C ILE A 367 5.11 -22.06 -13.31
N CYS A 368 4.28 -23.11 -13.27
CA CYS A 368 4.39 -24.21 -12.32
C CYS A 368 5.24 -25.39 -12.84
N CYS A 369 5.37 -25.58 -14.16
CA CYS A 369 5.86 -26.82 -14.77
C CYS A 369 7.10 -26.70 -15.68
N THR A 370 7.71 -25.52 -15.88
CA THR A 370 8.99 -25.38 -16.62
C THR A 370 9.68 -24.06 -16.30
N PRO A 371 10.99 -24.02 -16.00
CA PRO A 371 11.68 -22.76 -15.88
C PRO A 371 12.03 -22.23 -17.27
N TRP A 372 11.26 -21.26 -17.72
CA TRP A 372 11.71 -20.36 -18.77
C TRP A 372 12.83 -19.50 -18.20
N GLN A 373 14.06 -19.73 -18.66
CA GLN A 373 15.24 -19.04 -18.20
C GLN A 373 15.35 -17.65 -18.86
N ILE A 374 15.24 -16.59 -18.07
CA ILE A 374 16.04 -15.38 -18.26
C ILE A 374 17.05 -15.36 -17.10
N VAL A 375 18.24 -15.93 -17.34
CA VAL A 375 19.30 -15.99 -16.31
C VAL A 375 20.08 -14.69 -16.31
N GLY A 376 19.83 -13.87 -15.30
CA GLY A 376 20.76 -12.82 -14.88
C GLY A 376 21.70 -13.35 -13.80
N ARG A 377 22.95 -13.68 -14.16
CA ARG A 377 24.09 -13.46 -13.24
C ARG A 377 25.37 -13.16 -14.02
N THR A 378 25.96 -12.03 -13.66
CA THR A 378 27.10 -11.34 -14.30
C THR A 378 26.89 -11.03 -15.77
N VAL A 379 26.16 -9.93 -16.00
CA VAL A 379 26.18 -9.20 -17.26
C VAL A 379 27.63 -8.76 -17.48
N SER A 380 28.37 -9.46 -18.34
CA SER A 380 29.63 -8.92 -18.86
C SER A 380 29.31 -7.63 -19.60
N GLU A 381 30.24 -6.68 -19.61
CA GLU A 381 30.07 -5.35 -20.21
C GLU A 381 29.58 -5.40 -21.68
N ASN A 382 29.76 -6.55 -22.36
CA ASN A 382 29.29 -6.80 -23.73
C ASN A 382 27.76 -6.97 -23.87
N CYS A 383 26.98 -7.14 -22.78
CA CYS A 383 25.51 -7.27 -22.84
C CYS A 383 24.75 -5.94 -22.66
N GLN A 384 25.43 -4.79 -22.61
CA GLN A 384 24.75 -3.48 -22.54
C GLN A 384 23.90 -3.15 -23.78
N ALA A 385 24.13 -3.84 -24.91
CA ALA A 385 23.37 -3.63 -26.15
C ALA A 385 21.92 -4.19 -26.09
N LEU A 386 21.62 -5.13 -25.19
CA LEU A 386 20.32 -5.82 -25.11
C LEU A 386 19.42 -5.32 -23.95
N LYS A 387 19.77 -4.20 -23.31
CA LYS A 387 19.03 -3.62 -22.17
C LYS A 387 17.61 -3.14 -22.50
N ARG A 388 17.17 -3.16 -23.77
CA ARG A 388 15.95 -2.48 -24.22
C ARG A 388 14.72 -3.38 -24.36
N ASP A 389 14.87 -4.72 -24.46
CA ASP A 389 13.73 -5.59 -24.82
C ASP A 389 13.31 -6.62 -23.76
N ILE A 390 13.93 -6.62 -22.57
CA ILE A 390 13.57 -7.58 -21.51
C ILE A 390 12.56 -6.96 -20.56
N ILE A 391 11.28 -7.13 -20.88
CA ILE A 391 10.14 -6.76 -20.04
C ILE A 391 9.99 -7.84 -18.96
N HIS A 392 10.43 -7.52 -17.74
CA HIS A 392 10.13 -8.25 -16.50
C HIS A 392 10.80 -9.63 -16.30
N CYS A 393 11.93 -9.65 -15.57
CA CYS A 393 12.38 -10.86 -14.87
C CYS A 393 11.66 -10.94 -13.52
N GLN A 394 10.66 -11.80 -13.38
CA GLN A 394 10.11 -12.17 -12.07
C GLN A 394 11.06 -13.19 -11.41
N TYR A 395 11.61 -12.83 -10.26
CA TYR A 395 12.22 -13.81 -9.36
C TYR A 395 11.08 -14.59 -8.71
N VAL A 396 10.81 -15.80 -9.22
CA VAL A 396 10.03 -16.79 -8.49
C VAL A 396 10.99 -17.40 -7.48
N ASP A 397 10.73 -17.20 -6.18
CA ASP A 397 11.45 -17.91 -5.13
C ASP A 397 11.32 -19.41 -5.40
N ALA A 398 12.45 -20.08 -5.62
CA ALA A 398 12.48 -21.50 -5.89
C ALA A 398 11.74 -22.26 -4.77
N PRO A 399 10.98 -23.32 -5.10
CA PRO A 399 10.26 -24.06 -4.09
C PRO A 399 11.23 -24.53 -3.00
N VAL A 400 10.80 -24.38 -1.74
CA VAL A 400 11.58 -24.79 -0.55
C VAL A 400 11.86 -26.30 -0.56
N SER A 401 11.08 -27.06 -1.34
CA SER A 401 11.14 -28.50 -1.49
C SER A 401 11.22 -28.96 -2.96
N THR A 402 12.06 -29.95 -3.25
CA THR A 402 12.18 -30.62 -4.56
C THR A 402 11.97 -32.13 -4.42
N LEU A 403 11.63 -32.80 -5.51
CA LEU A 403 11.68 -34.26 -5.59
C LEU A 403 13.11 -34.73 -5.77
N VAL A 404 13.51 -35.69 -4.94
CA VAL A 404 14.79 -36.37 -4.97
C VAL A 404 14.55 -37.86 -5.16
N VAL A 405 15.40 -38.52 -5.93
CA VAL A 405 15.27 -39.94 -6.22
C VAL A 405 15.80 -40.79 -5.05
N LYS A 406 15.03 -41.79 -4.59
CA LYS A 406 15.37 -42.69 -3.47
C LYS A 406 16.31 -43.85 -3.84
N ARG A 407 16.41 -44.19 -5.12
CA ARG A 407 17.24 -45.28 -5.64
C ARG A 407 17.81 -44.93 -7.01
N ASP A 408 18.81 -45.64 -7.48
CA ASP A 408 19.32 -45.43 -8.84
C ASP A 408 18.27 -45.86 -9.86
N LEU A 409 17.92 -44.95 -10.77
CA LEU A 409 16.95 -45.18 -11.84
C LEU A 409 17.64 -45.16 -13.20
N LYS A 410 17.25 -46.09 -14.08
CA LYS A 410 17.83 -46.21 -15.42
C LYS A 410 17.02 -45.49 -16.48
N LYS A 411 17.67 -45.09 -17.56
CA LYS A 411 17.04 -44.57 -18.77
C LYS A 411 15.94 -45.52 -19.25
N GLY A 412 14.77 -44.95 -19.54
CA GLY A 412 13.57 -45.66 -19.99
C GLY A 412 12.67 -46.17 -18.85
N GLU A 413 13.13 -46.12 -17.60
CA GLU A 413 12.33 -46.50 -16.44
C GLU A 413 11.20 -45.50 -16.20
N VAL A 414 10.04 -46.02 -15.79
CA VAL A 414 8.84 -45.23 -15.47
C VAL A 414 8.89 -44.86 -14.00
N LEU A 415 8.86 -43.57 -13.69
CA LEU A 415 8.96 -43.07 -12.32
C LEU A 415 7.71 -43.41 -11.49
N ARG A 416 7.90 -44.07 -10.34
CA ARG A 416 6.82 -44.42 -9.41
C ARG A 416 6.88 -43.60 -8.13
N ALA A 417 5.80 -43.62 -7.34
CA ALA A 417 5.72 -42.88 -6.08
C ALA A 417 6.74 -43.37 -5.04
N GLU A 418 7.10 -44.65 -5.11
CA GLU A 418 8.13 -45.28 -4.27
C GLU A 418 9.56 -44.82 -4.63
N ASP A 419 9.77 -44.28 -5.83
CA ASP A 419 11.10 -43.88 -6.33
C ASP A 419 11.50 -42.47 -5.91
N VAL A 420 10.58 -41.68 -5.34
CA VAL A 420 10.79 -40.25 -5.03
C VAL A 420 10.48 -39.90 -3.59
N GLU A 421 11.19 -38.90 -3.07
CA GLU A 421 10.86 -38.18 -1.83
C GLU A 421 10.94 -36.69 -2.02
N VAL A 422 10.18 -35.98 -1.19
CA VAL A 422 10.25 -34.51 -1.11
C VAL A 422 11.38 -34.15 -0.15
N ALA A 423 12.44 -33.54 -0.66
CA ALA A 423 13.57 -33.05 0.12
C ALA A 423 13.60 -31.52 0.14
N ASN A 424 13.91 -30.95 1.31
CA ASN A 424 14.11 -29.51 1.44
C ASN A 424 15.48 -29.13 0.88
N LEU A 425 15.52 -28.19 -0.07
CA LEU A 425 16.78 -27.70 -0.61
C LEU A 425 17.44 -26.75 0.39
N SER A 426 18.73 -26.95 0.66
CA SER A 426 19.50 -25.92 1.38
C SER A 426 19.62 -24.67 0.51
N ALA A 427 19.75 -23.49 1.11
CA ALA A 427 19.83 -22.21 0.40
C ALA A 427 20.95 -22.13 -0.67
N LYS A 428 21.91 -23.06 -0.66
CA LYS A 428 23.01 -23.16 -1.63
C LYS A 428 22.69 -24.05 -2.83
N GLN A 429 21.62 -24.85 -2.80
CA GLN A 429 21.29 -25.88 -3.79
C GLN A 429 20.03 -25.55 -4.60
N HIS A 430 19.66 -24.27 -4.73
CA HIS A 430 18.52 -23.88 -5.55
C HIS A 430 18.80 -24.17 -7.04
N TYR A 431 18.34 -25.32 -7.51
CA TYR A 431 18.32 -25.66 -8.92
C TYR A 431 17.08 -25.05 -9.55
N TYR A 432 17.27 -24.18 -10.54
CA TYR A 432 16.17 -23.51 -11.26
C TYR A 432 15.21 -24.47 -11.98
N THR A 433 15.49 -25.78 -12.03
CA THR A 433 14.72 -26.81 -12.76
C THR A 433 14.13 -27.88 -11.86
N ALA A 434 14.19 -27.70 -10.54
CA ALA A 434 13.67 -28.63 -9.55
C ALA A 434 12.14 -28.77 -9.65
N ILE A 435 11.66 -30.01 -9.70
CA ILE A 435 10.23 -30.35 -9.71
C ILE A 435 9.76 -30.51 -8.26
N SER A 436 8.72 -29.79 -7.84
CA SER A 436 8.20 -29.84 -6.47
C SER A 436 6.94 -30.69 -6.31
N ALA A 437 6.24 -30.98 -7.41
CA ALA A 437 4.95 -31.67 -7.40
C ALA A 437 5.07 -33.10 -7.96
N PRO A 438 4.94 -34.17 -7.13
CA PRO A 438 5.07 -35.56 -7.57
C PRO A 438 4.15 -35.91 -8.74
N GLN A 439 2.91 -35.44 -8.70
CA GLN A 439 1.88 -35.78 -9.69
C GLN A 439 2.26 -35.44 -11.14
N LEU A 440 3.18 -34.50 -11.37
CA LEU A 440 3.62 -34.12 -12.71
C LEU A 440 4.57 -35.14 -13.36
N VAL A 441 5.26 -35.93 -12.54
CA VAL A 441 6.34 -36.84 -12.98
C VAL A 441 6.03 -38.31 -12.77
N LEU A 442 5.03 -38.63 -11.95
CA LEU A 442 4.60 -40.01 -11.73
C LEU A 442 4.06 -40.62 -13.03
N GLY A 443 4.69 -41.69 -13.48
CA GLY A 443 4.41 -42.35 -14.76
C GLY A 443 5.24 -41.84 -15.93
N ALA A 444 6.02 -40.76 -15.77
CA ALA A 444 6.91 -40.26 -16.82
C ALA A 444 8.14 -41.18 -16.99
N LYS A 445 8.59 -41.36 -18.24
CA LYS A 445 9.80 -42.14 -18.57
C LYS A 445 11.05 -41.29 -18.49
N LEU A 446 12.11 -41.83 -17.88
CA LEU A 446 13.40 -41.15 -17.77
C LEU A 446 14.19 -41.16 -19.08
N LYS A 447 14.72 -40.01 -19.46
CA LYS A 447 15.58 -39.81 -20.65
C LYS A 447 17.05 -40.21 -20.40
N ARG A 448 17.47 -40.26 -19.13
CA ARG A 448 18.83 -40.62 -18.70
C ARG A 448 18.82 -41.32 -17.34
N ASP A 449 19.93 -41.96 -17.00
CA ASP A 449 20.14 -42.52 -15.67
C ASP A 449 20.19 -41.40 -14.62
N VAL A 450 19.56 -41.61 -13.47
CA VAL A 450 19.49 -40.66 -12.35
C VAL A 450 19.91 -41.38 -11.07
N ALA A 451 20.93 -40.85 -10.39
CA ALA A 451 21.45 -41.45 -9.17
C ALA A 451 20.58 -41.12 -7.95
N THR A 452 20.63 -41.99 -6.96
CA THR A 452 20.05 -41.79 -5.63
C THR A 452 20.51 -40.45 -5.03
N GLY A 453 19.59 -39.67 -4.47
CA GLY A 453 19.88 -38.36 -3.90
C GLY A 453 19.91 -37.20 -4.92
N GLN A 454 19.78 -37.48 -6.22
CA GLN A 454 19.72 -36.43 -7.24
C GLN A 454 18.32 -35.81 -7.30
N ALA A 455 18.25 -34.47 -7.35
CA ALA A 455 17.01 -33.74 -7.60
C ALA A 455 16.52 -33.98 -9.04
N LEU A 456 15.24 -34.31 -9.19
CA LEU A 456 14.58 -34.50 -10.48
C LEU A 456 14.35 -33.16 -11.17
N ARG A 457 14.70 -33.11 -12.45
CA ARG A 457 14.58 -31.94 -13.32
C ARG A 457 13.68 -32.26 -14.51
N TYR A 458 13.03 -31.25 -15.08
CA TYR A 458 12.21 -31.44 -16.29
C TYR A 458 12.97 -32.06 -17.46
N CYS A 459 14.29 -31.83 -17.56
CA CYS A 459 15.14 -32.41 -18.59
C CYS A 459 15.49 -33.91 -18.37
N ASP A 460 15.10 -34.48 -17.23
CA ASP A 460 15.29 -35.90 -16.92
C ASP A 460 14.21 -36.78 -17.56
N PHE A 461 13.12 -36.21 -18.09
CA PHE A 461 11.97 -36.95 -18.63
C PHE A 461 11.86 -36.83 -20.16
N GLU A 462 11.32 -37.88 -20.81
CA GLU A 462 11.01 -37.87 -22.25
C GLU A 462 9.74 -37.08 -22.56
N LYS A 463 8.70 -37.27 -21.75
CA LYS A 463 7.42 -36.58 -21.83
C LYS A 463 6.77 -36.56 -20.44
N MET A 464 6.26 -35.39 -20.03
CA MET A 464 5.50 -35.23 -18.79
C MET A 464 4.08 -35.75 -18.99
N ILE A 465 3.49 -36.31 -17.93
CA ILE A 465 2.08 -36.71 -17.94
C ILE A 465 1.29 -35.49 -17.45
N TYR A 466 0.50 -34.89 -18.33
CA TYR A 466 -0.45 -33.82 -18.02
C TYR A 466 -1.80 -34.41 -17.66
#